data_AF-A0A377BC12-F1
#
_entry.id   AF-A0A377BC12-F1
#
_cell.length_a   1.000
_cell.length_b   1.000
_cell.length_c   1.000
_cell.angle_alpha   90.00
_cell.angle_beta   90.00
_cell.angle_gamma   90.00
#
_symmetry.space_group_name_H-M   'P 1'
#
loop_
_entity.id
_entity.type
_entity.pdbx_description
1 polymer ?
#
loop_
_entity_poly.entity_id
_entity_poly.type
_entity_poly.pdbx_seq_one_letter_code
_entity_poly.pdbx_strand_id
1 'polypeptide(L)'
;MSTVTITDLARENVRNLTPYQSARRLGGNGDVWLNANEYPTAVEFQLTQQTLNRYPECQPKAVIENYAQYAGVKPEQVLVSRGADEGIELLIRAFCEPGKDAILYCPPTYGMYSVSAETIGVECRTVPTLDNWQLDLQGISDKLDGVKVVYVCSPNNPTGQLINPQDFRTLLELTRGKAIVVADEAYIEFCPQASLAGWLAEYPHLAILRTLSKAFALAGLRCGFTLAKKKSSTC
;
A
#
# COMPACT_ATOMS: atom_id res chain seq x y z
N MET A 1 4.21 -21.12 42.24
CA MET A 1 3.93 -21.14 40.79
C MET A 1 4.02 -19.71 40.32
N SER A 2 4.91 -19.37 39.38
CA SER A 2 4.92 -18.04 38.78
C SER A 2 3.61 -17.84 38.04
N THR A 3 2.89 -16.75 38.34
CA THR A 3 1.63 -16.40 37.71
C THR A 3 1.88 -16.01 36.26
N VAL A 4 1.29 -16.75 35.31
CA VAL A 4 1.29 -16.40 33.87
C VAL A 4 0.29 -15.28 33.62
N THR A 5 0.69 -14.24 32.91
CA THR A 5 -0.13 -13.07 32.56
C THR A 5 -0.68 -13.15 31.14
N ILE A 6 -1.67 -12.32 30.82
CA ILE A 6 -2.19 -12.18 29.44
C ILE A 6 -1.08 -11.75 28.47
N THR A 7 -0.16 -10.89 28.91
CA THR A 7 0.98 -10.44 28.10
C THR A 7 1.91 -11.60 27.75
N ASP A 8 2.08 -12.58 28.65
CA ASP A 8 2.91 -13.75 28.39
C ASP A 8 2.33 -14.65 27.28
N LEU A 9 1.00 -14.64 27.12
CA LEU A 9 0.29 -15.36 26.06
C LEU A 9 0.38 -14.67 24.68
N ALA A 10 0.74 -13.39 24.63
CA ALA A 10 0.90 -12.67 23.38
C ALA A 10 2.09 -13.19 22.56
N ARG A 11 2.04 -13.03 21.24
CA ARG A 11 3.20 -13.31 20.38
C ARG A 11 4.36 -12.38 20.76
N GLU A 12 5.57 -12.89 20.70
CA GLU A 12 6.77 -12.11 21.06
C GLU A 12 6.93 -10.85 20.22
N ASN A 13 6.76 -10.96 18.89
CA ASN A 13 6.84 -9.79 18.00
C ASN A 13 5.78 -8.73 18.35
N VAL A 14 4.58 -9.13 18.80
CA VAL A 14 3.51 -8.20 19.20
C VAL A 14 3.83 -7.48 20.50
N ARG A 15 4.55 -8.11 21.44
CA ARG A 15 5.00 -7.45 22.66
C ARG A 15 6.06 -6.38 22.40
N ASN A 16 6.92 -6.64 21.42
CA ASN A 16 8.10 -5.81 21.16
C ASN A 16 7.85 -4.70 20.14
N LEU A 17 6.86 -4.86 19.25
CA LEU A 17 6.57 -3.87 18.21
C LEU A 17 6.10 -2.55 18.81
N THR A 18 6.44 -1.46 18.12
CA THR A 18 5.88 -0.13 18.42
C THR A 18 4.73 0.14 17.46
N PRO A 19 3.52 0.44 17.96
CA PRO A 19 2.38 0.70 17.08
C PRO A 19 2.61 1.97 16.27
N TYR A 20 2.06 1.99 15.05
CA TYR A 20 2.17 3.13 14.15
C TYR A 20 1.76 4.45 14.83
N GLN A 21 2.62 5.46 14.71
CA GLN A 21 2.35 6.80 15.21
C GLN A 21 1.71 7.66 14.11
N SER A 22 0.38 7.61 14.03
CA SER A 22 -0.35 8.49 13.12
C SER A 22 -0.30 9.95 13.60
N ALA A 23 -0.47 10.90 12.67
CA ALA A 23 -0.42 12.33 12.96
C ALA A 23 -1.34 12.76 14.12
N ARG A 24 -2.51 12.12 14.26
CA ARG A 24 -3.45 12.40 15.36
C ARG A 24 -3.07 11.75 16.69
N ARG A 25 -2.30 10.66 16.69
CA ARG A 25 -1.77 10.04 17.92
C ARG A 25 -0.70 10.90 18.59
N LEU A 26 0.01 11.71 17.81
CA LEU A 26 1.05 12.62 18.30
C LEU A 26 0.46 13.86 19.02
N GLY A 27 -0.88 13.99 19.06
CA GLY A 27 -1.57 15.11 19.70
C GLY A 27 -1.56 16.39 18.85
N GLY A 28 -2.01 17.49 19.46
CA GLY A 28 -2.03 18.81 18.84
C GLY A 28 -3.28 19.60 19.24
N ASN A 29 -3.09 20.81 19.75
CA ASN A 29 -4.14 21.81 19.92
C ASN A 29 -3.95 22.82 18.80
N GLY A 30 -4.76 22.75 17.74
CA GLY A 30 -4.67 23.62 16.59
C GLY A 30 -6.00 23.75 15.88
N ASP A 31 -6.22 24.91 15.26
CA ASP A 31 -7.32 25.21 14.36
C ASP A 31 -6.93 24.99 12.88
N VAL A 32 -5.63 24.95 12.58
CA VAL A 32 -5.08 24.66 11.24
C VAL A 32 -4.36 23.29 11.23
N TRP A 33 -4.86 22.36 10.42
CA TRP A 33 -4.37 20.98 10.35
C TRP A 33 -3.73 20.69 8.99
N LEU A 34 -2.39 20.62 8.95
CA LEU A 34 -1.59 20.37 7.74
C LEU A 34 -0.60 19.19 7.95
N ASN A 35 -1.01 18.17 8.68
CA ASN A 35 -0.13 17.09 9.17
C ASN A 35 -0.48 15.68 8.66
N ALA A 36 -1.61 15.49 7.99
CA ALA A 36 -2.11 14.17 7.57
C ALA A 36 -2.33 14.04 6.05
N ASN A 37 -1.96 15.07 5.28
CA ASN A 37 -2.20 15.19 3.84
C ASN A 37 -3.70 14.99 3.50
N GLU A 38 -4.59 15.50 4.35
CA GLU A 38 -6.03 15.53 4.11
C GLU A 38 -6.35 16.72 3.19
N TYR A 39 -7.36 16.57 2.33
CA TYR A 39 -7.90 17.72 1.60
C TYR A 39 -8.55 18.70 2.61
N PRO A 40 -8.33 20.02 2.48
CA PRO A 40 -8.61 20.96 3.57
C PRO A 40 -10.10 21.22 3.85
N THR A 41 -11.01 20.91 2.92
CA THR A 41 -12.43 21.26 3.02
C THR A 41 -13.31 20.01 2.94
N ALA A 42 -14.29 19.86 3.83
CA ALA A 42 -15.21 18.73 3.77
C ALA A 42 -16.06 18.76 2.47
N VAL A 43 -16.30 17.59 1.89
CA VAL A 43 -17.21 17.39 0.76
C VAL A 43 -18.38 16.55 1.25
N GLU A 44 -19.60 17.08 1.12
CA GLU A 44 -20.80 16.42 1.64
C GLU A 44 -21.25 15.26 0.73
N PHE A 45 -21.59 14.13 1.37
CA PHE A 45 -22.24 12.99 0.74
C PHE A 45 -23.37 12.52 1.66
N GLN A 46 -24.50 12.13 1.06
CA GLN A 46 -25.66 11.60 1.79
C GLN A 46 -25.86 10.12 1.45
N LEU A 47 -26.38 9.35 2.40
CA LEU A 47 -26.69 7.94 2.17
C LEU A 47 -27.90 7.82 1.24
N THR A 48 -27.76 7.00 0.20
CA THR A 48 -28.84 6.72 -0.78
C THR A 48 -29.43 5.32 -0.62
N GLN A 49 -28.76 4.43 0.11
CA GLN A 49 -29.16 3.03 0.28
C GLN A 49 -29.56 2.75 1.74
N GLN A 50 -30.84 2.49 1.97
CA GLN A 50 -31.41 2.23 3.30
C GLN A 50 -31.53 0.72 3.57
N THR A 51 -30.45 -0.02 3.36
CA THR A 51 -30.38 -1.49 3.43
C THR A 51 -29.45 -2.00 4.53
N LEU A 52 -29.20 -1.17 5.55
CA LEU A 52 -28.20 -1.39 6.59
C LEU A 52 -28.42 -2.67 7.43
N ASN A 53 -29.61 -3.28 7.38
CA ASN A 53 -29.93 -4.54 8.05
C ASN A 53 -29.45 -5.78 7.27
N ARG A 54 -28.84 -5.62 6.10
CA ARG A 54 -28.30 -6.69 5.26
C ARG A 54 -26.79 -6.54 5.10
N TYR A 55 -26.11 -7.66 4.92
CA TYR A 55 -24.71 -7.64 4.49
C TYR A 55 -24.60 -7.03 3.09
N PRO A 56 -23.55 -6.22 2.82
CA PRO A 56 -23.25 -5.74 1.49
C PRO A 56 -22.61 -6.86 0.64
N GLU A 57 -22.39 -6.58 -0.64
CA GLU A 57 -21.48 -7.37 -1.47
C GLU A 57 -20.05 -7.30 -0.91
N CYS A 58 -19.29 -8.40 -1.04
CA CYS A 58 -17.87 -8.43 -0.66
C CYS A 58 -17.06 -7.36 -1.42
N GLN A 59 -17.27 -7.29 -2.74
CA GLN A 59 -16.71 -6.26 -3.62
C GLN A 59 -17.88 -5.55 -4.31
N PRO A 60 -18.37 -4.40 -3.80
CA PRO A 60 -19.54 -3.72 -4.36
C PRO A 60 -19.35 -3.39 -5.85
N LYS A 61 -20.16 -4.01 -6.72
CA LYS A 61 -20.01 -3.92 -8.17
C LYS A 61 -19.90 -2.49 -8.69
N ALA A 62 -20.77 -1.60 -8.22
CA ALA A 62 -20.78 -0.19 -8.62
C ALA A 62 -19.47 0.54 -8.26
N VAL A 63 -18.87 0.21 -7.11
CA VAL A 63 -17.60 0.82 -6.67
C VAL A 63 -16.45 0.32 -7.55
N ILE A 64 -16.43 -0.98 -7.85
CA ILE A 64 -15.43 -1.60 -8.73
C ILE A 64 -15.51 -1.03 -10.15
N GLU A 65 -16.70 -1.01 -10.75
CA GLU A 65 -16.90 -0.57 -12.13
C GLU A 65 -16.57 0.92 -12.30
N ASN A 66 -17.03 1.77 -11.38
CA ASN A 66 -16.74 3.20 -11.42
C ASN A 66 -15.25 3.48 -11.25
N TYR A 67 -14.58 2.79 -10.32
CA TYR A 67 -13.15 3.00 -10.11
C TYR A 67 -12.31 2.46 -11.28
N ALA A 68 -12.69 1.31 -11.84
CA ALA A 68 -12.05 0.76 -13.04
C ALA A 68 -12.15 1.72 -14.22
N GLN A 69 -13.34 2.29 -14.46
CA GLN A 69 -13.56 3.31 -15.48
C GLN A 69 -12.69 4.54 -15.25
N TYR A 70 -12.66 5.07 -14.02
CA TYR A 70 -11.83 6.21 -13.65
C TYR A 70 -10.33 5.94 -13.87
N ALA A 71 -9.84 4.77 -13.45
CA ALA A 71 -8.43 4.40 -13.52
C ALA A 71 -7.98 3.90 -14.91
N GLY A 72 -8.92 3.74 -15.86
CA GLY A 72 -8.62 3.26 -17.21
C GLY A 72 -8.18 1.78 -17.25
N VAL A 73 -8.67 0.96 -16.33
CA VAL A 73 -8.36 -0.48 -16.23
C VAL A 73 -9.63 -1.33 -16.31
N LYS A 74 -9.49 -2.64 -16.42
CA LYS A 74 -10.66 -3.55 -16.43
C LYS A 74 -11.19 -3.79 -15.01
N PRO A 75 -12.50 -3.99 -14.81
CA PRO A 75 -13.07 -4.28 -13.49
C PRO A 75 -12.41 -5.46 -12.76
N GLU A 76 -12.02 -6.51 -13.49
CA GLU A 76 -11.34 -7.68 -12.92
C GLU A 76 -9.89 -7.43 -12.47
N GLN A 77 -9.36 -6.23 -12.73
CA GLN A 77 -8.05 -5.78 -12.26
C GLN A 77 -8.16 -4.95 -10.98
N VAL A 78 -9.37 -4.70 -10.47
CA VAL A 78 -9.61 -3.81 -9.32
C VAL A 78 -10.08 -4.62 -8.11
N LEU A 79 -9.44 -4.37 -6.98
CA LEU A 79 -9.90 -4.82 -5.67
C LEU A 79 -10.11 -3.59 -4.79
N VAL A 80 -11.32 -3.38 -4.27
CA VAL A 80 -11.59 -2.38 -3.21
C VAL A 80 -11.26 -2.99 -1.84
N SER A 81 -10.75 -2.16 -0.93
CA SER A 81 -10.35 -2.51 0.44
C SER A 81 -10.49 -1.31 1.38
N ARG A 82 -10.26 -1.51 2.68
CA ARG A 82 -10.35 -0.51 3.74
C ARG A 82 -9.16 0.47 3.71
N GLY A 83 -9.11 1.30 2.66
CA GLY A 83 -7.98 2.18 2.38
C GLY A 83 -6.79 1.42 1.79
N ALA A 84 -5.78 2.16 1.33
CA ALA A 84 -4.55 1.55 0.81
C ALA A 84 -3.79 0.72 1.87
N ASP A 85 -3.95 1.05 3.16
CA ASP A 85 -3.35 0.31 4.27
C ASP A 85 -3.74 -1.18 4.26
N GLU A 86 -5.01 -1.50 3.96
CA GLU A 86 -5.44 -2.90 3.85
C GLU A 86 -4.88 -3.57 2.59
N GLY A 87 -4.72 -2.83 1.50
CA GLY A 87 -4.01 -3.30 0.30
C GLY A 87 -2.57 -3.74 0.61
N ILE A 88 -1.84 -2.96 1.43
CA ILE A 88 -0.50 -3.33 1.93
C ILE A 88 -0.57 -4.66 2.69
N GLU A 89 -1.48 -4.79 3.67
CA GLU A 89 -1.60 -6.01 4.46
C GLU A 89 -1.96 -7.24 3.62
N LEU A 90 -2.90 -7.10 2.68
CA LEU A 90 -3.35 -8.18 1.81
C LEU A 90 -2.21 -8.73 0.94
N LEU A 91 -1.35 -7.85 0.42
CA LEU A 91 -0.19 -8.24 -0.39
C LEU A 91 0.85 -9.00 0.45
N ILE A 92 1.15 -8.54 1.67
CA ILE A 92 2.05 -9.28 2.58
C ILE A 92 1.44 -10.63 2.93
N ARG A 93 0.17 -10.64 3.34
CA ARG A 93 -0.55 -11.84 3.76
C ARG A 93 -0.64 -12.90 2.66
N ALA A 94 -0.76 -12.50 1.40
CA ALA A 94 -0.93 -13.41 0.28
C ALA A 94 0.39 -14.00 -0.24
N PHE A 95 1.49 -13.25 -0.16
CA PHE A 95 2.74 -13.61 -0.85
C PHE A 95 3.93 -13.90 0.06
N CYS A 96 3.90 -13.46 1.32
CA CYS A 96 4.99 -13.66 2.28
C CYS A 96 4.64 -14.72 3.30
N GLU A 97 5.42 -15.80 3.36
CA GLU A 97 5.39 -16.76 4.46
C GLU A 97 6.08 -16.18 5.71
N PRO A 98 5.38 -16.02 6.85
CA PRO A 98 5.97 -15.50 8.08
C PRO A 98 7.19 -16.32 8.55
N GLY A 99 8.24 -15.62 8.98
CA GLY A 99 9.51 -16.24 9.42
C GLY A 99 10.37 -16.87 8.30
N LYS A 100 9.95 -16.77 7.04
CA LYS A 100 10.70 -17.29 5.87
C LYS A 100 10.94 -16.22 4.82
N ASP A 101 9.88 -15.56 4.37
CA ASP A 101 9.94 -14.56 3.30
C ASP A 101 10.09 -13.14 3.88
N ALA A 102 10.44 -12.19 3.01
CA ALA A 102 10.62 -10.79 3.36
C ALA A 102 9.81 -9.85 2.46
N ILE A 103 9.56 -8.64 2.97
CA ILE A 103 9.25 -7.47 2.14
C ILE A 103 10.52 -6.64 1.93
N LEU A 104 10.56 -5.81 0.89
CA LEU A 104 11.58 -4.77 0.72
C LEU A 104 10.93 -3.40 0.52
N TYR A 105 11.45 -2.38 1.17
CA TYR A 105 11.08 -0.98 0.93
C TYR A 105 12.31 -0.06 1.06
N CYS A 106 12.18 1.18 0.57
CA CYS A 106 13.31 2.09 0.44
C CYS A 106 13.15 3.36 1.29
N PRO A 107 13.75 3.44 2.50
CA PRO A 107 13.68 4.63 3.34
C PRO A 107 14.36 5.88 2.72
N PRO A 108 13.94 7.10 3.09
CA PRO A 108 12.75 7.40 3.89
C PRO A 108 11.46 7.28 3.05
N THR A 109 10.48 6.53 3.54
CA THR A 109 9.19 6.31 2.86
C THR A 109 8.07 6.06 3.87
N TYR A 110 6.86 5.71 3.40
CA TYR A 110 5.69 5.48 4.23
C TYR A 110 5.89 4.31 5.22
N GLY A 111 5.59 4.56 6.50
CA GLY A 111 5.92 3.62 7.58
C GLY A 111 5.06 2.34 7.64
N MET A 112 3.87 2.34 7.02
CA MET A 112 2.95 1.21 7.14
C MET A 112 3.46 -0.09 6.52
N TYR A 113 4.37 -0.03 5.53
CA TYR A 113 4.99 -1.23 4.98
C TYR A 113 5.69 -2.04 6.08
N SER A 114 6.50 -1.36 6.90
CA SER A 114 7.23 -1.98 8.02
C SER A 114 6.27 -2.42 9.12
N VAL A 115 5.32 -1.56 9.51
CA VAL A 115 4.38 -1.86 10.60
C VAL A 115 3.55 -3.09 10.28
N SER A 116 3.01 -3.20 9.07
CA SER A 116 2.21 -4.35 8.65
C SER A 116 3.07 -5.62 8.61
N ALA A 117 4.28 -5.57 8.04
CA ALA A 117 5.17 -6.73 8.01
C ALA A 117 5.60 -7.20 9.41
N GLU A 118 6.03 -6.28 10.28
CA GLU A 118 6.43 -6.57 11.66
C GLU A 118 5.29 -7.19 12.48
N THR A 119 4.07 -6.65 12.32
CA THR A 119 2.86 -7.16 12.99
C THR A 119 2.52 -8.57 12.49
N ILE A 120 2.64 -8.81 11.19
CA ILE A 120 2.40 -10.13 10.59
C ILE A 120 3.50 -11.13 11.00
N GLY A 121 4.75 -10.67 11.19
CA GLY A 121 5.92 -11.51 11.47
C GLY A 121 6.72 -11.85 10.21
N VAL A 122 6.76 -10.92 9.25
CA VAL A 122 7.52 -10.99 8.01
C VAL A 122 8.74 -10.09 8.11
N GLU A 123 9.88 -10.54 7.59
CA GLU A 123 11.14 -9.78 7.64
C GLU A 123 11.02 -8.47 6.84
N CYS A 124 11.57 -7.38 7.40
CA CYS A 124 11.65 -6.09 6.75
C CYS A 124 13.06 -5.86 6.17
N ARG A 125 13.21 -6.05 4.86
CA ARG A 125 14.43 -5.71 4.12
C ARG A 125 14.40 -4.21 3.78
N THR A 126 15.51 -3.51 3.97
CA THR A 126 15.64 -2.10 3.60
C THR A 126 16.84 -1.84 2.71
N VAL A 127 16.62 -0.98 1.71
CA VAL A 127 17.65 -0.37 0.87
C VAL A 127 17.32 1.12 0.83
N PRO A 128 18.02 1.98 1.59
CA PRO A 128 17.79 3.41 1.54
C PRO A 128 17.86 3.93 0.10
N THR A 129 17.00 4.89 -0.22
CA THR A 129 17.10 5.64 -1.47
C THR A 129 18.41 6.42 -1.53
N LEU A 130 18.81 6.80 -2.74
CA LEU A 130 19.96 7.68 -2.98
C LEU A 130 19.70 9.08 -2.39
N ASP A 131 20.72 9.96 -2.40
CA ASP A 131 20.61 11.32 -1.86
C ASP A 131 19.50 12.17 -2.49
N ASN A 132 19.15 11.89 -3.75
CA ASN A 132 18.04 12.51 -4.49
C ASN A 132 16.71 11.74 -4.36
N TRP A 133 16.65 10.79 -3.43
CA TRP A 133 15.53 9.91 -3.15
C TRP A 133 15.07 9.03 -4.33
N GLN A 134 15.96 8.76 -5.28
CA GLN A 134 15.76 7.73 -6.31
C GLN A 134 16.18 6.34 -5.79
N LEU A 135 15.81 5.29 -6.53
CA LEU A 135 16.10 3.92 -6.15
C LEU A 135 17.60 3.62 -6.25
N ASP A 136 18.18 3.02 -5.20
CA ASP A 136 19.46 2.33 -5.30
C ASP A 136 19.24 0.93 -5.91
N LEU A 137 19.22 0.87 -7.24
CA LEU A 137 18.92 -0.35 -7.99
C LEU A 137 19.95 -1.46 -7.74
N GLN A 138 21.22 -1.10 -7.52
CA GLN A 138 22.29 -2.05 -7.21
C GLN A 138 22.10 -2.61 -5.80
N GLY A 139 21.85 -1.75 -4.81
CA GLY A 139 21.55 -2.19 -3.45
C GLY A 139 20.30 -3.07 -3.38
N ILE A 140 19.29 -2.79 -4.21
CA ILE A 140 18.11 -3.65 -4.35
C ILE A 140 18.50 -5.00 -4.94
N SER A 141 19.20 -5.05 -6.08
CA SER A 141 19.54 -6.32 -6.74
C SER A 141 20.29 -7.28 -5.81
N ASP A 142 21.17 -6.76 -4.97
CA ASP A 142 22.00 -7.55 -4.06
C ASP A 142 21.22 -8.05 -2.82
N LYS A 143 20.01 -7.55 -2.58
CA LYS A 143 19.17 -7.88 -1.41
C LYS A 143 17.82 -8.49 -1.74
N LEU A 144 17.58 -8.94 -2.98
CA LEU A 144 16.29 -9.53 -3.38
C LEU A 144 16.05 -10.97 -2.91
N ASP A 145 17.06 -11.68 -2.39
CA ASP A 145 16.91 -13.08 -2.02
C ASP A 145 15.86 -13.28 -0.91
N GLY A 146 14.88 -14.17 -1.11
CA GLY A 146 13.75 -14.35 -0.17
C GLY A 146 12.73 -13.20 -0.11
N VAL A 147 12.93 -12.10 -0.86
CA VAL A 147 11.94 -11.01 -0.96
C VAL A 147 10.77 -11.45 -1.84
N LYS A 148 9.54 -11.25 -1.34
CA LYS A 148 8.31 -11.59 -2.08
C LYS A 148 7.48 -10.38 -2.47
N VAL A 149 7.64 -9.25 -1.79
CA VAL A 149 6.95 -8.00 -2.10
C VAL A 149 7.91 -6.83 -1.95
N VAL A 150 8.02 -5.99 -2.98
CA VAL A 150 8.79 -4.74 -2.98
C VAL A 150 7.83 -3.57 -3.02
N TYR A 151 7.83 -2.71 -2.00
CA TYR A 151 7.04 -1.49 -1.95
C TYR A 151 7.86 -0.28 -2.40
N VAL A 152 7.30 0.48 -3.35
CA VAL A 152 7.88 1.76 -3.80
C VAL A 152 6.76 2.79 -3.88
N CYS A 153 6.86 3.85 -3.08
CA CYS A 153 5.89 4.95 -3.10
C CYS A 153 6.31 6.00 -4.14
N SER A 154 5.43 6.31 -5.08
CA SER A 154 5.71 7.27 -6.16
C SER A 154 4.42 7.96 -6.61
N PRO A 155 4.24 9.27 -6.33
CA PRO A 155 5.16 10.15 -5.59
C PRO A 155 5.41 9.69 -4.15
N ASN A 156 6.65 9.79 -3.68
CA ASN A 156 7.03 9.28 -2.37
C ASN A 156 6.50 10.17 -1.23
N ASN A 157 6.07 9.54 -0.14
CA ASN A 157 5.81 10.21 1.14
C ASN A 157 6.92 9.84 2.13
N PRO A 158 7.67 10.80 2.71
CA PRO A 158 7.35 12.23 2.82
C PRO A 158 8.04 13.16 1.81
N THR A 159 8.91 12.65 0.94
CA THR A 159 9.84 13.48 0.17
C THR A 159 9.24 14.17 -1.05
N GLY A 160 8.12 13.66 -1.58
CA GLY A 160 7.25 14.32 -2.57
C GLY A 160 7.61 14.11 -4.04
N GLN A 161 8.81 13.62 -4.37
CA GLN A 161 9.22 13.40 -5.76
C GLN A 161 8.68 12.09 -6.34
N LEU A 162 8.60 12.03 -7.67
CA LEU A 162 8.39 10.80 -8.43
C LEU A 162 9.68 9.97 -8.52
N ILE A 163 9.53 8.66 -8.55
CA ILE A 163 10.60 7.76 -8.99
C ILE A 163 10.69 7.81 -10.52
N ASN A 164 11.91 7.78 -11.05
CA ASN A 164 12.17 7.73 -12.47
C ASN A 164 11.51 6.46 -13.08
N PRO A 165 10.64 6.59 -14.09
CA PRO A 165 9.99 5.43 -14.71
C PRO A 165 11.00 4.42 -15.30
N GLN A 166 12.19 4.86 -15.72
CA GLN A 166 13.23 3.94 -16.19
C GLN A 166 13.76 3.04 -15.07
N ASP A 167 13.86 3.57 -13.86
CA ASP A 167 14.29 2.81 -12.68
C ASP A 167 13.20 1.82 -12.25
N PHE A 168 11.92 2.20 -12.39
CA PHE A 168 10.81 1.27 -12.24
C PHE A 168 10.88 0.11 -13.23
N ARG A 169 11.20 0.36 -14.51
CA ARG A 169 11.40 -0.73 -15.49
C ARG A 169 12.53 -1.66 -15.05
N THR A 170 13.66 -1.11 -14.60
CA THR A 170 14.77 -1.93 -14.10
C THR A 170 14.36 -2.77 -12.89
N LEU A 171 13.67 -2.18 -11.91
CA LEU A 171 13.15 -2.88 -10.74
C LEU A 171 12.18 -4.01 -11.13
N LEU A 172 11.28 -3.74 -12.08
CA LEU A 172 10.34 -4.73 -12.59
C LEU A 172 11.05 -5.89 -13.29
N GLU A 173 12.16 -5.65 -13.98
CA GLU A 173 12.97 -6.75 -14.54
C GLU A 173 13.71 -7.53 -13.45
N LEU A 174 14.31 -6.87 -12.47
CA LEU A 174 15.04 -7.52 -11.37
C LEU A 174 14.15 -8.49 -10.58
N THR A 175 12.87 -8.13 -10.40
CA THR A 175 11.88 -8.87 -9.62
C THR A 175 11.06 -9.88 -10.44
N ARG A 176 11.22 -9.92 -11.76
CA ARG A 176 10.44 -10.79 -12.64
C ARG A 176 10.55 -12.25 -12.20
N GLY A 177 9.40 -12.85 -11.88
CA GLY A 177 9.31 -14.24 -11.41
C GLY A 177 9.82 -14.49 -9.98
N LYS A 178 10.14 -13.44 -9.23
CA LYS A 178 10.70 -13.53 -7.86
C LYS A 178 9.82 -12.85 -6.81
N ALA A 179 9.39 -11.62 -7.08
CA ALA A 179 8.64 -10.78 -6.15
C ALA A 179 7.56 -9.96 -6.86
N ILE A 180 6.54 -9.55 -6.11
CA ILE A 180 5.57 -8.53 -6.54
C ILE A 180 6.20 -7.15 -6.34
N VAL A 181 6.09 -6.27 -7.34
CA VAL A 181 6.39 -4.84 -7.19
C VAL A 181 5.09 -4.11 -6.95
N VAL A 182 5.06 -3.33 -5.87
CA VAL A 182 3.90 -2.55 -5.46
C VAL A 182 4.25 -1.07 -5.62
N ALA A 183 3.63 -0.42 -6.61
CA ALA A 183 3.68 1.02 -6.74
C ALA A 183 2.59 1.64 -5.84
N ASP A 184 2.99 2.29 -4.75
CA ASP A 184 2.06 3.04 -3.92
C ASP A 184 1.82 4.41 -4.54
N GLU A 185 0.65 4.52 -5.17
CA GLU A 185 0.17 5.67 -5.94
C GLU A 185 -0.89 6.45 -5.13
N ALA A 186 -0.80 6.48 -3.80
CA ALA A 186 -1.75 7.22 -2.95
C ALA A 186 -1.87 8.73 -3.27
N TYR A 187 -0.88 9.30 -3.97
CA TYR A 187 -0.81 10.71 -4.37
C TYR A 187 -0.78 10.90 -5.89
N ILE A 188 -1.06 9.86 -6.68
CA ILE A 188 -0.87 9.93 -8.13
C ILE A 188 -1.86 10.89 -8.82
N GLU A 189 -3.01 11.16 -8.20
CA GLU A 189 -3.98 12.15 -8.68
C GLU A 189 -3.39 13.56 -8.86
N PHE A 190 -2.29 13.89 -8.17
CA PHE A 190 -1.61 15.17 -8.31
C PHE A 190 -0.61 15.22 -9.46
N CYS A 191 -0.32 14.07 -10.09
CA CYS A 191 0.53 13.93 -11.27
C CYS A 191 0.09 12.70 -12.11
N PRO A 192 -1.16 12.68 -12.59
CA PRO A 192 -1.82 11.47 -13.10
C PRO A 192 -1.10 10.85 -14.31
N GLN A 193 -0.40 11.67 -15.10
CA GLN A 193 0.41 11.23 -16.24
C GLN A 193 1.58 10.31 -15.85
N ALA A 194 1.97 10.27 -14.58
CA ALA A 194 3.07 9.44 -14.08
C ALA A 194 2.62 8.04 -13.60
N SER A 195 1.31 7.76 -13.62
CA SER A 195 0.74 6.49 -13.20
C SER A 195 1.29 5.30 -14.00
N LEU A 196 1.54 4.19 -13.31
CA LEU A 196 1.95 2.92 -13.89
C LEU A 196 0.77 2.00 -14.23
N ALA A 197 -0.48 2.45 -14.07
CA ALA A 197 -1.68 1.63 -14.35
C ALA A 197 -1.71 1.06 -15.77
N GLY A 198 -1.18 1.80 -16.76
CA GLY A 198 -1.06 1.33 -18.14
C GLY A 198 -0.07 0.17 -18.32
N TRP A 199 0.81 -0.09 -17.35
CA TRP A 199 1.88 -1.08 -17.44
C TRP A 199 1.44 -2.47 -16.93
N LEU A 200 0.23 -2.59 -16.37
CA LEU A 200 -0.32 -3.86 -15.87
C LEU A 200 -0.39 -4.96 -16.93
N ALA A 201 -0.47 -4.61 -18.21
CA ALA A 201 -0.42 -5.57 -19.30
C ALA A 201 0.98 -6.20 -19.46
N GLU A 202 2.03 -5.37 -19.35
CA GLU A 202 3.44 -5.69 -19.56
C GLU A 202 4.04 -6.47 -18.37
N TYR A 203 3.61 -6.16 -17.14
CA TYR A 203 4.23 -6.69 -15.92
C TYR A 203 3.21 -7.44 -15.04
N PRO A 204 3.13 -8.78 -15.12
CA PRO A 204 2.17 -9.57 -14.35
C PRO A 204 2.35 -9.51 -12.83
N HIS A 205 3.54 -9.14 -12.37
CA HIS A 205 3.92 -9.01 -10.97
C HIS A 205 3.89 -7.55 -10.48
N LEU A 206 3.31 -6.63 -11.25
CA LEU A 206 3.01 -5.26 -10.80
C LEU A 206 1.65 -5.21 -10.11
N ALA A 207 1.62 -4.64 -8.91
CA ALA A 207 0.42 -4.20 -8.21
C ALA A 207 0.53 -2.69 -7.93
N ILE A 208 -0.60 -2.00 -7.87
CA ILE A 208 -0.67 -0.55 -7.65
C ILE A 208 -1.66 -0.28 -6.54
N LEU A 209 -1.27 0.51 -5.54
CA LEU A 209 -2.16 0.94 -4.47
C LEU A 209 -2.72 2.33 -4.77
N ARG A 210 -4.02 2.50 -4.51
CA ARG A 210 -4.73 3.77 -4.66
C ARG A 210 -5.62 4.05 -3.46
N THR A 211 -6.04 5.30 -3.28
CA THR A 211 -6.93 5.67 -2.18
C THR A 211 -7.86 6.81 -2.53
N LEU A 212 -9.04 6.82 -1.90
CA LEU A 212 -9.92 8.00 -1.88
C LEU A 212 -9.55 9.00 -0.75
N SER A 213 -8.51 8.71 0.04
CA SER A 213 -8.20 9.51 1.23
C SER A 213 -7.60 10.88 0.94
N LYS A 214 -6.95 11.04 -0.22
CA LYS A 214 -6.11 12.20 -0.54
C LYS A 214 -6.86 13.15 -1.46
N ALA A 215 -6.59 13.10 -2.77
CA ALA A 215 -7.20 13.99 -3.76
C ALA A 215 -8.74 13.94 -3.78
N PHE A 216 -9.33 12.79 -3.47
CA PHE A 216 -10.78 12.60 -3.43
C PHE A 216 -11.46 13.16 -2.17
N ALA A 217 -10.71 13.63 -1.17
CA ALA A 217 -11.25 14.23 0.07
C ALA A 217 -12.11 13.27 0.94
N LEU A 218 -11.92 11.95 0.84
CA LEU A 218 -12.77 10.94 1.50
C LEU A 218 -11.98 10.06 2.48
N ALA A 219 -11.00 10.64 3.19
CA ALA A 219 -10.20 9.91 4.19
C ALA A 219 -11.06 9.23 5.26
N GLY A 220 -12.20 9.85 5.62
CA GLY A 220 -13.16 9.32 6.59
C GLY A 220 -13.91 8.06 6.13
N LEU A 221 -14.02 7.80 4.82
CA LEU A 221 -14.70 6.60 4.30
C LEU A 221 -13.85 5.33 4.45
N ARG A 222 -12.54 5.47 4.62
CA ARG A 222 -11.58 4.35 4.66
C ARG A 222 -11.72 3.45 3.42
N CYS A 223 -11.66 4.04 2.23
CA CYS A 223 -11.78 3.33 0.96
C CYS A 223 -10.51 3.47 0.12
N GLY A 224 -10.00 2.35 -0.39
CA GLY A 224 -8.84 2.28 -1.25
C GLY A 224 -8.90 1.09 -2.18
N PHE A 225 -7.94 1.02 -3.11
CA PHE A 225 -7.96 0.05 -4.18
C PHE A 225 -6.58 -0.54 -4.43
N THR A 226 -6.56 -1.80 -4.83
CA THR A 226 -5.39 -2.45 -5.43
C THR A 226 -5.70 -2.74 -6.88
N LEU A 227 -4.85 -2.24 -7.79
CA LEU A 227 -4.91 -2.53 -9.22
C LEU A 227 -3.83 -3.56 -9.56
N ALA A 228 -4.20 -4.68 -10.16
CA ALA A 228 -3.24 -5.72 -10.53
C ALA A 228 -3.74 -6.53 -11.74
N LYS A 229 -2.83 -7.21 -12.44
CA LYS A 229 -3.22 -8.11 -13.52
C LYS A 229 -4.01 -9.30 -12.94
N LYS A 230 -5.17 -9.63 -13.54
CA LYS A 230 -5.86 -10.89 -13.25
C LYS A 230 -4.94 -12.06 -13.62
N LYS A 231 -4.83 -13.06 -12.75
CA LYS A 231 -4.17 -14.32 -13.10
C LYS A 231 -4.84 -14.91 -14.35
N SER A 232 -4.08 -15.10 -15.44
CA SER A 232 -4.57 -15.83 -16.60
C SER A 232 -4.97 -17.23 -16.14
N SER A 233 -6.22 -17.61 -16.39
CA SER A 233 -6.83 -18.89 -15.99
C SER A 233 -6.30 -20.10 -16.77
N THR A 234 -5.17 -19.98 -17.45
CA THR A 234 -4.46 -21.10 -18.09
C THR A 234 -3.57 -21.81 -17.06
N CYS A 235 -4.16 -22.82 -16.44
CA CYS A 235 -3.50 -24.11 -16.24
C CYS A 235 -3.90 -25.02 -17.40
#